data_AF-A0A7R9EU72-F1
#
_entry.id   AF-A0A7R9EU72-F1
#
_cell.length_a   1.000
_cell.length_b   1.000
_cell.length_c   1.000
_cell.angle_alpha   90.00
_cell.angle_beta   90.00
_cell.angle_gamma   90.00
#
_symmetry.space_group_name_H-M   'P 1'
#
loop_
_entity.id
_entity.type
_entity.pdbx_description
1 polymer ?
#
loop_
_entity_poly.entity_id
_entity_poly.type
_entity_poly.pdbx_seq_one_letter_code
_entity_poly.pdbx_strand_id
1 'polypeptide(L)'
;MKLDRRQMGAYLCIASNDVPPAVSKRITLNVNFAPVIKVPNQLLGAPLGTDVQLECYVEAFPNTINYWVKNRGEMLLDGKKHVIDETRNSYKVHLKLTIKAFNKVDLGTYMCVSTNSLGHADGNVRLYGYKHRPPSHQQTKARRLIRVSNDAGPVVSLLAG
;
A
#
# COMPACT_ATOMS: atom_id res chain seq x y z
N MET A 1 -7.06 -9.60 34.33
CA MET A 1 -7.23 -8.39 33.48
C MET A 1 -6.05 -8.34 32.51
N LYS A 2 -6.28 -8.34 31.19
CA LYS A 2 -5.21 -8.32 30.17
C LYS A 2 -5.15 -6.92 29.56
N LEU A 3 -3.98 -6.29 29.57
CA LEU A 3 -3.75 -4.99 28.94
C LEU A 3 -3.73 -5.14 27.42
N ASP A 4 -4.40 -4.23 26.71
CA ASP A 4 -4.47 -4.17 25.24
C ASP A 4 -3.81 -2.88 24.72
N ARG A 5 -3.16 -2.95 23.56
CA ARG A 5 -2.50 -1.78 22.94
C ARG A 5 -3.44 -0.60 22.64
N ARG A 6 -4.75 -0.85 22.48
CA ARG A 6 -5.77 0.19 22.33
C ARG A 6 -5.99 1.00 23.60
N GLN A 7 -5.54 0.50 24.76
CA GLN A 7 -5.60 1.20 26.04
C GLN A 7 -4.37 2.09 26.26
N MET A 8 -3.41 2.12 25.34
CA MET A 8 -2.30 3.07 25.43
C MET A 8 -2.81 4.49 25.28
N GLY A 9 -2.25 5.42 26.05
CA GLY A 9 -2.64 6.81 25.99
C GLY A 9 -2.31 7.59 27.25
N ALA A 10 -2.72 8.86 27.25
CA ALA A 10 -2.63 9.71 28.43
C ALA A 10 -3.92 9.62 29.23
N TYR A 11 -3.78 9.26 30.50
CA TYR A 11 -4.81 9.26 31.51
C TYR A 11 -4.62 10.46 32.42
N LEU A 12 -5.72 10.96 32.99
CA LEU A 12 -5.70 12.07 33.94
C LEU A 12 -6.23 11.58 35.29
N CYS A 13 -5.39 11.62 36.31
CA CYS A 13 -5.81 11.43 37.69
C CYS A 13 -6.21 12.80 38.25
N ILE A 14 -7.45 12.94 38.72
CA ILE A 14 -7.97 14.18 39.31
C ILE A 14 -8.27 13.91 40.78
N ALA A 15 -7.79 14.78 41.67
CA ALA A 15 -8.11 14.78 43.08
C ALA A 15 -8.86 16.07 43.44
N SER A 16 -10.02 15.92 44.08
CA SER A 16 -10.90 16.99 44.53
C SER A 16 -11.42 16.66 45.91
N ASN A 17 -11.52 17.66 46.77
CA ASN A 17 -12.10 17.59 48.12
C ASN A 17 -13.25 18.62 48.27
N ASP A 18 -13.94 18.93 47.17
CA ASP A 18 -15.02 19.92 47.07
C ASP A 18 -14.64 21.36 47.43
N VAL A 19 -13.34 21.63 47.64
CA VAL A 19 -12.76 22.97 47.80
C VAL A 19 -11.92 23.30 46.56
N PRO A 20 -12.29 24.32 45.77
CA PRO A 20 -11.51 24.69 44.59
C PRO A 20 -10.12 25.27 44.91
N PRO A 21 -9.12 25.07 44.04
CA PRO A 21 -9.17 24.29 42.80
C PRO A 21 -8.82 22.81 43.01
N ALA A 22 -9.47 21.92 42.25
CA ALA A 22 -9.05 20.54 42.13
C ALA A 22 -7.67 20.44 41.46
N VAL A 23 -6.90 19.41 41.82
CA VAL A 23 -5.57 19.14 41.24
C VAL A 23 -5.63 17.93 40.32
N SER A 24 -4.74 17.89 39.32
CA SER A 24 -4.67 16.75 38.41
C SER A 24 -3.25 16.39 38.00
N LYS A 25 -3.04 15.12 37.66
CA LYS A 25 -1.78 14.58 37.18
C LYS A 25 -2.01 13.74 35.91
N ARG A 26 -1.29 14.09 34.85
CA ARG A 26 -1.27 13.32 33.61
C ARG A 26 -0.34 12.10 33.75
N ILE A 27 -0.84 10.93 33.40
CA ILE A 27 -0.12 9.64 33.48
C ILE A 27 -0.19 9.00 32.09
N THR A 28 0.97 8.65 31.50
CA THR A 28 1.02 7.97 30.20
C THR A 28 1.12 6.46 30.41
N LEU A 29 0.15 5.71 29.89
CA LEU A 29 0.17 4.26 29.86
C LEU A 29 0.72 3.78 28.51
N ASN A 30 1.83 3.04 28.56
CA ASN A 30 2.41 2.37 27.40
C ASN A 30 2.31 0.86 27.57
N VAL A 31 2.04 0.15 26.49
CA VAL A 31 2.00 -1.32 26.45
C VAL A 31 3.07 -1.77 25.47
N ASN A 32 4.00 -2.61 25.93
CA ASN A 32 5.06 -3.13 25.08
C ASN A 32 4.59 -4.38 24.32
N PHE A 33 4.86 -4.45 23.02
CA PHE A 33 4.53 -5.58 22.17
C PHE A 33 5.49 -5.66 20.97
N ALA A 34 5.70 -6.88 20.47
CA ALA A 34 6.49 -7.13 19.26
C ALA A 34 5.80 -6.51 18.03
N PRO A 35 6.55 -6.21 16.94
CA PRO A 35 5.99 -5.56 15.78
C PRO A 35 4.93 -6.40 15.08
N VAL A 36 3.90 -5.74 14.54
CA VAL A 36 2.89 -6.36 13.68
C VAL A 36 2.86 -5.59 12.37
N ILE A 37 3.03 -6.29 11.26
CA ILE A 37 3.04 -5.69 9.91
C ILE A 37 1.74 -6.03 9.17
N LYS A 38 1.15 -5.01 8.54
CA LYS A 38 0.06 -5.15 7.58
C LYS A 38 0.51 -4.65 6.22
N VAL A 39 0.42 -5.51 5.22
CA VAL A 39 0.69 -5.20 3.81
C VAL A 39 -0.64 -5.09 3.07
N PRO A 40 -1.04 -3.91 2.57
CA PRO A 40 -2.32 -3.75 1.87
C PRO A 40 -2.37 -4.52 0.54
N ASN A 41 -1.26 -4.55 -0.20
CA ASN A 41 -1.16 -5.18 -1.51
C ASN A 41 0.01 -6.18 -1.51
N GLN A 42 -0.28 -7.47 -1.35
CA GLN A 42 0.75 -8.53 -1.36
C GLN A 42 1.23 -8.87 -2.78
N LEU A 43 0.44 -8.54 -3.81
CA LEU A 43 0.77 -8.70 -5.22
C LEU A 43 0.46 -7.39 -5.94
N LEU A 44 1.47 -6.75 -6.51
CA LEU A 44 1.35 -5.47 -7.18
C LEU A 44 1.84 -5.59 -8.63
N GLY A 45 0.99 -5.18 -9.57
CA GLY A 45 1.36 -5.04 -10.98
C GLY A 45 1.68 -3.60 -11.30
N ALA A 46 2.78 -3.34 -12.01
CA ALA A 46 3.12 -2.00 -12.46
C ALA A 46 3.58 -1.96 -13.93
N PRO A 47 3.30 -0.87 -14.67
CA PRO A 47 3.87 -0.69 -16.00
C PRO A 47 5.38 -0.54 -15.93
N LEU A 48 6.09 -1.15 -16.88
CA LEU A 48 7.53 -0.89 -17.02
C LEU A 48 7.77 0.58 -17.41
N GLY A 49 8.80 1.18 -16.82
CA GLY A 49 9.23 2.56 -17.04
C GLY A 49 8.64 3.58 -16.07
N THR A 50 7.68 3.21 -15.22
CA THR A 50 7.06 4.12 -14.26
C THR A 50 7.71 4.04 -12.88
N ASP A 51 7.42 5.01 -12.03
CA ASP A 51 7.72 4.90 -10.61
C ASP A 51 6.64 4.05 -9.92
N VAL A 52 7.06 3.22 -8.97
CA VAL A 52 6.17 2.29 -8.26
C VAL A 52 6.37 2.42 -6.76
N GLN A 53 5.28 2.51 -6.00
CA GLN A 53 5.33 2.63 -4.55
C GLN A 53 4.80 1.35 -3.89
N LEU A 54 5.60 0.79 -2.97
CA LEU A 54 5.23 -0.29 -2.08
C LEU A 54 4.99 0.28 -0.68
N GLU A 55 4.05 -0.30 0.07
CA GLU A 55 3.63 0.21 1.38
C GLU A 55 3.50 -0.91 2.41
N CYS A 56 3.92 -0.63 3.64
CA CYS A 56 3.69 -1.46 4.81
C CYS A 56 3.25 -0.60 6.01
N TYR A 57 2.32 -1.10 6.80
CA TYR A 57 1.90 -0.48 8.06
C TYR A 57 2.38 -1.33 9.22
N VAL A 58 3.07 -0.71 10.17
CA VAL A 58 3.66 -1.38 11.33
C VAL A 58 2.98 -0.84 12.58
N GLU A 59 2.56 -1.72 13.48
CA GLU A 59 2.20 -1.37 14.85
C GLU A 59 3.22 -2.00 15.81
N ALA A 60 3.87 -1.20 16.65
CA ALA A 60 4.88 -1.69 17.60
C ALA A 60 5.13 -0.69 18.73
N PHE A 61 5.45 -1.19 19.93
CA PHE A 61 6.02 -0.39 21.00
C PHE A 61 6.94 -1.24 21.89
N PRO A 62 8.17 -0.81 22.25
CA PRO A 62 8.85 0.42 21.84
C PRO A 62 9.08 0.53 20.33
N ASN A 63 9.52 1.71 19.89
CA ASN A 63 9.76 2.03 18.47
C ASN A 63 10.61 0.97 17.76
N THR A 64 10.33 0.79 16.47
CA THR A 64 11.04 -0.17 15.60
C THR A 64 12.14 0.47 14.78
N ILE A 65 13.13 -0.34 14.44
CA ILE A 65 14.01 -0.16 13.26
C ILE A 65 13.29 -0.83 12.09
N ASN A 66 13.15 -0.12 10.97
CA ASN A 66 12.45 -0.61 9.79
C ASN A 66 13.36 -0.54 8.55
N TYR A 67 13.32 -1.55 7.70
CA TYR A 67 14.11 -1.60 6.47
C TYR A 67 13.42 -2.47 5.41
N TRP A 68 13.86 -2.33 4.16
CA TRP A 68 13.39 -3.14 3.04
C TRP A 68 14.46 -4.11 2.58
N VAL A 69 14.04 -5.30 2.16
CA VAL A 69 14.89 -6.34 1.58
C VAL A 69 14.31 -6.78 0.25
N LYS A 70 15.16 -6.97 -0.76
CA LYS A 70 14.78 -7.56 -2.05
C LYS A 70 15.29 -9.00 -2.15
N ASN A 71 14.44 -9.89 -2.68
CA ASN A 71 14.75 -11.28 -2.98
C ASN A 71 15.44 -12.05 -1.82
N ARG A 72 15.06 -11.75 -0.57
CA ARG A 72 15.52 -12.40 0.68
C ARG A 72 17.02 -12.28 0.98
N GLY A 73 17.74 -11.31 0.42
CA GLY A 73 19.18 -11.19 0.70
C GLY A 73 19.76 -9.78 0.68
N GLU A 74 19.21 -8.86 -0.11
CA GLU A 74 19.79 -7.53 -0.27
C GLU A 74 18.96 -6.48 0.48
N MET A 75 19.54 -5.85 1.49
CA MET A 75 18.96 -4.68 2.15
C MET A 75 18.97 -3.50 1.18
N LEU A 76 17.81 -2.89 0.97
CA LEU A 76 17.69 -1.72 0.11
C LEU A 76 18.05 -0.47 0.91
N LEU A 77 18.90 0.34 0.30
CA LEU A 77 19.30 1.65 0.83
C LEU A 77 18.59 2.75 0.06
N ASP A 78 18.35 3.86 0.75
CA ASP A 78 17.84 5.07 0.13
C ASP A 78 18.84 5.61 -0.90
N GLY A 79 18.35 6.08 -2.05
CA GLY A 79 19.17 6.57 -3.14
C GLY A 79 18.40 6.81 -4.45
N LYS A 80 19.14 6.90 -5.56
CA LYS A 80 18.55 7.26 -6.86
C LYS A 80 17.49 6.27 -7.36
N LYS A 81 17.67 4.97 -7.07
CA LYS A 81 16.79 3.90 -7.53
C LYS A 81 15.63 3.62 -6.56
N HIS A 82 15.90 3.70 -5.27
CA HIS A 82 15.00 3.36 -4.19
C HIS A 82 14.87 4.57 -3.27
N VAL A 83 13.68 5.14 -3.14
CA VAL A 83 13.41 6.19 -2.16
C VAL A 83 12.63 5.57 -1.00
N ILE A 84 13.16 5.67 0.21
CA ILE A 84 12.58 5.06 1.41
C ILE A 84 12.03 6.15 2.31
N ASP A 85 10.71 6.15 2.51
CA ASP A 85 10.02 7.11 3.38
C ASP A 85 9.39 6.41 4.58
N GLU A 86 9.48 7.05 5.74
CA GLU A 86 8.92 6.55 6.99
C GLU A 86 8.14 7.66 7.71
N THR A 87 6.87 7.41 8.01
CA THR A 87 6.03 8.32 8.79
C THR A 87 5.61 7.66 10.10
N ARG A 88 5.91 8.29 11.23
CA ARG A 88 5.58 7.78 12.57
C ARG A 88 4.41 8.54 13.19
N ASN A 89 3.49 7.80 13.80
CA ASN A 89 2.40 8.34 14.60
C ASN A 89 2.12 7.42 15.81
N SER A 90 2.55 7.84 17.01
CA SER A 90 2.47 7.02 18.23
C SER A 90 3.15 5.65 18.03
N TYR A 91 2.47 4.54 18.31
CA TYR A 91 2.96 3.18 18.09
C TYR A 91 2.80 2.69 16.64
N LYS A 92 2.39 3.56 15.70
CA LYS A 92 2.17 3.22 14.28
C LYS A 92 3.25 3.80 13.39
N VAL A 93 3.72 3.03 12.43
CA VAL A 93 4.66 3.46 11.39
C VAL A 93 4.09 3.12 10.02
N HIS A 94 4.12 4.09 9.10
CA HIS A 94 3.84 3.87 7.69
C HIS A 94 5.17 3.91 6.95
N LEU A 95 5.56 2.77 6.38
CA LEU A 95 6.79 2.58 5.64
C LEU A 95 6.48 2.49 4.15
N LYS A 96 7.18 3.30 3.35
CA LYS A 96 7.03 3.34 1.89
C LYS A 96 8.37 3.10 1.21
N LEU A 97 8.33 2.39 0.10
CA LEU A 97 9.45 2.23 -0.82
C LEU A 97 9.00 2.64 -2.21
N THR A 98 9.61 3.69 -2.76
CA THR A 98 9.41 4.10 -4.14
C THR A 98 10.56 3.58 -5.00
N ILE A 99 10.24 2.73 -5.97
CA ILE A 99 11.17 2.21 -6.97
C ILE A 99 11.06 3.11 -8.21
N LYS A 100 12.12 3.85 -8.51
CA LYS A 100 12.18 4.78 -9.64
C LYS A 100 12.44 4.06 -10.96
N ALA A 101 11.80 4.47 -12.05
CA ALA A 101 11.99 3.90 -13.39
C ALA A 101 12.02 2.36 -13.39
N PHE A 102 10.91 1.77 -12.92
CA PHE A 102 10.73 0.33 -12.72
C PHE A 102 10.97 -0.46 -14.00
N ASN A 103 11.81 -1.49 -13.94
CA ASN A 103 12.18 -2.30 -15.09
C ASN A 103 12.28 -3.79 -14.74
N LYS A 104 12.69 -4.61 -15.70
CA LYS A 104 12.72 -6.08 -15.54
C LYS A 104 13.64 -6.56 -14.41
N VAL A 105 14.74 -5.86 -14.10
CA VAL A 105 15.64 -6.27 -13.01
C VAL A 105 15.06 -5.96 -11.62
N ASP A 106 14.06 -5.10 -11.56
CA ASP A 106 13.36 -4.74 -10.32
C ASP A 106 12.22 -5.71 -9.97
N LEU A 107 11.90 -6.63 -10.88
CA LEU A 107 10.93 -7.69 -10.62
C LEU A 107 11.40 -8.57 -9.47
N GLY A 108 10.47 -8.96 -8.62
CA GLY A 108 10.81 -9.83 -7.49
C GLY A 108 9.89 -9.65 -6.29
N THR A 109 10.35 -10.20 -5.18
CA THR A 109 9.68 -10.07 -3.89
C THR A 109 10.44 -9.06 -3.04
N TYR A 110 9.72 -8.05 -2.57
CA TYR A 110 10.19 -7.05 -1.63
C TYR A 110 9.59 -7.38 -0.26
N MET A 111 10.41 -7.25 0.77
CA MET A 111 10.04 -7.56 2.14
C MET A 111 10.31 -6.35 3.01
N CYS A 112 9.28 -5.82 3.67
CA CYS A 112 9.47 -4.84 4.74
C CYS A 112 9.71 -5.60 6.03
N VAL A 113 10.74 -5.21 6.78
CA VAL A 113 11.12 -5.85 8.05
C VAL A 113 11.14 -4.80 9.14
N SER A 114 10.57 -5.14 10.29
CA SER A 114 10.49 -4.27 11.46
C SER A 114 10.91 -5.02 12.71
N THR A 115 11.81 -4.42 13.49
CA THR A 115 12.37 -5.03 14.70
C THR A 115 12.33 -4.07 15.88
N ASN A 116 11.91 -4.56 17.05
CA ASN A 116 12.10 -3.88 18.34
C ASN A 116 12.67 -4.85 19.38
N SER A 117 12.78 -4.41 20.64
CA SER A 117 13.36 -5.23 21.72
C SER A 117 12.55 -6.48 22.08
N LEU A 118 11.31 -6.63 21.59
CA LEU A 118 10.44 -7.77 21.87
C LEU A 118 10.40 -8.78 20.71
N GLY A 119 10.91 -8.43 19.54
CA GLY A 119 10.94 -9.32 18.39
C GLY A 119 10.98 -8.60 17.06
N HIS A 120 10.68 -9.35 16.01
CA HIS A 120 10.66 -8.89 14.63
C HIS A 120 9.41 -9.38 13.92
N ALA A 121 9.03 -8.68 12.85
CA ALA A 121 8.02 -9.12 11.90
C ALA A 121 8.42 -8.68 10.49
N ASP A 122 7.95 -9.42 9.49
CA ASP A 122 8.15 -9.12 8.08
C ASP A 122 6.83 -9.16 7.29
N GLY A 123 6.81 -8.46 6.16
CA GLY A 123 5.69 -8.43 5.22
C GLY A 123 6.18 -8.48 3.78
N ASN A 124 5.61 -9.39 2.98
CA ASN A 124 6.04 -9.61 1.60
C ASN A 124 5.11 -8.92 0.58
N VAL A 125 5.72 -8.32 -0.43
CA VAL A 125 5.07 -7.76 -1.62
C VAL A 125 5.74 -8.33 -2.87
N ARG A 126 4.98 -9.05 -3.69
CA ARG A 126 5.44 -9.54 -4.99
C ARG A 126 5.13 -8.50 -6.06
N LEU A 127 6.17 -7.99 -6.71
CA LEU A 127 6.05 -6.99 -7.76
C LEU A 127 6.25 -7.64 -9.14
N TYR A 128 5.28 -7.46 -10.03
CA TYR A 128 5.36 -7.92 -11.42
C TYR A 128 5.12 -6.78 -12.41
N GLY A 129 5.71 -6.92 -13.60
CA GLY A 129 5.68 -5.89 -14.63
C GLY A 129 4.71 -6.24 -15.75
N TYR A 130 4.02 -5.24 -16.29
CA TYR A 130 3.28 -5.36 -17.53
C TYR A 130 3.71 -4.28 -18.52
N LYS A 131 3.57 -4.56 -19.82
CA LYS A 131 3.71 -3.53 -20.85
C LYS A 131 2.40 -2.78 -20.96
N HIS A 132 2.45 -1.46 -21.01
CA HIS A 132 1.28 -0.67 -21.35
C HIS A 132 0.85 -1.08 -22.77
N ARG A 133 -0.28 -1.78 -22.89
CA ARG A 133 -0.93 -1.94 -24.19
C ARG A 133 -1.69 -0.63 -24.41
N PRO A 134 -1.34 0.20 -25.41
CA PRO A 134 -2.20 1.32 -25.73
C PRO A 134 -3.59 0.78 -26.06
N PRO A 135 -4.68 1.44 -25.64
CA PRO A 135 -6.01 1.04 -26.04
C PRO A 135 -6.05 1.05 -27.57
N SER A 136 -6.21 -0.12 -28.18
CA SER A 136 -6.46 -0.21 -29.61
C SER A 136 -7.74 0.57 -29.87
N HIS A 137 -7.67 1.66 -30.63
CA HIS A 137 -8.85 2.21 -31.29
C HIS A 137 -9.58 1.04 -31.93
N GLN A 138 -10.79 0.74 -31.48
CA GLN A 138 -11.68 -0.14 -32.21
C GLN A 138 -11.90 0.52 -33.56
N GLN A 139 -11.14 0.10 -34.58
CA GLN A 139 -11.53 0.36 -35.96
C GLN A 139 -12.87 -0.34 -36.14
N THR A 140 -13.93 0.46 -36.05
CA THR A 140 -15.28 0.05 -36.43
C THR A 140 -15.15 -0.51 -37.83
N LYS A 141 -15.26 -1.84 -37.98
CA LYS A 141 -15.35 -2.48 -39.29
C LYS A 141 -16.54 -1.84 -40.00
N ALA A 142 -16.27 -0.90 -40.92
CA ALA A 142 -17.30 -0.39 -41.81
C ALA A 142 -17.81 -1.60 -42.61
N ARG A 143 -19.04 -2.06 -42.30
CA ARG A 143 -19.71 -3.07 -43.11
C ARG A 143 -19.90 -2.45 -44.49
N ARG A 144 -19.22 -3.00 -45.49
CA ARG A 144 -19.39 -2.63 -46.89
C ARG A 144 -20.82 -2.97 -47.28
N LEU A 145 -21.69 -1.96 -47.39
CA LEU A 145 -23.03 -2.13 -47.96
C LEU A 145 -22.87 -2.48 -49.44
N ILE A 146 -23.19 -3.72 -49.79
CA ILE A 146 -23.33 -4.14 -51.19
C ILE A 146 -24.66 -3.57 -51.68
N ARG A 147 -24.61 -2.63 -52.63
CA ARG A 147 -25.80 -2.20 -53.36
C ARG A 147 -26.21 -3.34 -54.31
N VAL A 148 -27.31 -4.02 -54.00
CA VAL A 148 -27.99 -4.88 -54.96
C VAL A 148 -29.00 -4.00 -55.68
N SER A 149 -28.75 -3.74 -56.96
CA SER A 149 -29.72 -3.12 -57.86
C SER A 149 -30.61 -4.22 -58.40
N ASN A 150 -31.86 -4.28 -57.92
CA ASN A 150 -32.90 -5.04 -58.61
C ASN A 150 -33.91 -4.04 -59.17
N ASP A 151 -34.01 -4.02 -60.49
CA ASP A 151 -35.13 -3.45 -61.20
C ASP A 151 -36.44 -4.14 -60.77
N ALA A 152 -37.48 -3.32 -60.62
CA ALA A 152 -38.88 -3.68 -60.37
C ALA A 152 -39.27 -4.15 -58.95
N GLY A 153 -39.81 -3.21 -58.16
CA GLY A 153 -40.71 -3.50 -57.02
C GLY A 153 -40.29 -2.87 -55.69
N PRO A 154 -41.23 -2.43 -54.83
CA PRO A 154 -40.89 -1.79 -53.56
C PRO A 154 -40.51 -2.86 -52.53
N VAL A 155 -39.32 -2.78 -51.94
CA VAL A 155 -38.93 -3.69 -50.85
C VAL A 155 -38.56 -2.91 -49.59
N VAL A 156 -39.21 -3.36 -48.53
CA VAL A 156 -39.22 -2.91 -47.14
C VAL A 156 -37.84 -3.02 -46.49
N SER A 157 -37.46 -2.01 -45.70
CA SER A 157 -36.26 -2.00 -44.87
C SER A 157 -36.38 -3.04 -43.73
N LEU A 158 -35.60 -4.13 -43.77
CA LEU A 158 -35.37 -4.94 -42.58
C LEU A 158 -34.16 -4.41 -41.81
N LEU A 159 -34.40 -4.04 -40.55
CA LEU A 159 -33.37 -3.84 -39.55
C LEU A 159 -32.77 -5.19 -39.18
N ALA A 160 -31.46 -5.32 -39.32
CA ALA A 160 -30.72 -6.28 -38.51
C ALA A 160 -30.40 -5.59 -37.17
N GLY A 161 -31.15 -5.95 -36.13
CA GLY A 161 -30.84 -5.71 -34.72
C GLY A 161 -30.66 -7.04 -34.02
#